data_AF-A0A3B0RTA3-F1
#
_entry.id   AF-A0A3B0RTA3-F1
#
_cell.length_a   1.000
_cell.length_b   1.000
_cell.length_c   1.000
_cell.angle_alpha   90.00
_cell.angle_beta   90.00
_cell.angle_gamma   90.00
#
_symmetry.space_group_name_H-M   'P 1'
#
loop_
_entity.id
_entity.type
_entity.pdbx_description
1 polymer ?
#
loop_
_entity_poly.entity_id
_entity_poly.type
_entity_poly.pdbx_seq_one_letter_code
_entity_poly.pdbx_strand_id
1 'polypeptide(L)'
;MMGSDVRLILTTEADVETARRLAAELLGGRIVACVTMVPVHSMYRWSGQIESADEVQLLLKTTGSYVEQVHDAICRLHSYDV
;
A
#
# COMPACT_ATOMS: atom_id res chain seq x y z
N MET A 1 -5.98 -29.12 -7.64
CA MET A 1 -5.62 -28.20 -6.54
C MET A 1 -5.41 -26.83 -7.18
N MET A 2 -6.48 -26.04 -7.30
CA MET A 2 -6.37 -24.67 -7.82
C MET A 2 -5.59 -23.86 -6.80
N GLY A 3 -4.49 -23.25 -7.23
CA GLY A 3 -3.67 -22.39 -6.37
C GLY A 3 -4.55 -21.33 -5.73
N SER A 4 -4.32 -21.04 -4.45
CA SER A 4 -5.00 -19.94 -3.78
C SER A 4 -4.73 -18.66 -4.57
N ASP A 5 -5.80 -17.97 -5.00
CA ASP A 5 -5.71 -16.73 -5.79
C ASP A 5 -5.29 -15.54 -4.91
N VAL A 6 -4.21 -15.71 -4.16
CA VAL A 6 -3.66 -14.70 -3.28
C VAL A 6 -2.88 -13.69 -4.12
N ARG A 7 -3.04 -12.42 -3.78
CA ARG A 7 -2.28 -11.29 -4.33
C ARG A 7 -1.61 -10.55 -3.19
N LEU A 8 -0.35 -10.20 -3.42
CA LEU A 8 0.42 -9.32 -2.56
C LEU A 8 0.56 -7.98 -3.30
N ILE A 9 -0.03 -6.93 -2.75
CA ILE A 9 0.08 -5.57 -3.26
C ILE A 9 1.04 -4.81 -2.34
N LEU A 10 1.93 -4.02 -2.96
CA LEU A 10 2.96 -3.24 -2.29
C LEU A 10 2.68 -1.75 -2.53
N THR A 11 2.76 -0.95 -1.48
CA THR A 11 2.67 0.51 -1.53
C THR A 11 3.42 1.11 -0.34
N THR A 12 3.78 2.40 -0.38
CA THR A 12 4.50 3.10 0.70
C THR A 12 3.78 4.38 1.05
N GLU A 13 3.68 4.69 2.34
CA GLU A 13 3.09 5.94 2.83
C GLU A 13 4.14 6.80 3.52
N ALA A 14 3.94 8.13 3.50
CA ALA A 14 4.88 9.10 4.04
C ALA A 14 5.18 8.90 5.53
N ASP A 15 4.19 8.46 6.31
CA ASP A 15 4.34 8.24 7.74
C ASP A 15 3.44 7.11 8.28
N VAL A 16 3.63 6.80 9.57
CA VAL A 16 2.89 5.72 10.25
C VAL A 16 1.41 6.05 10.43
N GLU A 17 1.04 7.32 10.56
CA GLU A 17 -0.35 7.75 10.74
C GLU A 17 -1.14 7.57 9.45
N THR A 18 -0.62 8.06 8.32
CA THR A 18 -1.25 7.87 7.00
C THR A 18 -1.30 6.40 6.61
N ALA A 19 -0.22 5.64 6.85
CA ALA A 19 -0.19 4.18 6.65
C ALA A 19 -1.27 3.46 7.47
N ARG A 20 -1.46 3.83 8.74
CA ARG A 20 -2.49 3.23 9.60
C ARG A 20 -3.89 3.55 9.12
N ARG A 21 -4.12 4.79 8.66
CA ARG A 21 -5.42 5.20 8.10
C ARG A 21 -5.75 4.40 6.85
N LEU A 22 -4.83 4.31 5.89
CA LEU A 22 -5.01 3.51 4.68
C LEU A 22 -5.28 2.03 5.04
N ALA A 23 -4.49 1.45 5.93
CA ALA A 23 -4.67 0.08 6.38
C ALA A 23 -6.05 -0.16 7.02
N ALA A 24 -6.51 0.76 7.88
CA ALA A 24 -7.81 0.67 8.54
C ALA A 24 -8.97 0.72 7.54
N GLU A 25 -8.90 1.60 6.53
CA GLU A 25 -9.93 1.70 5.48
C GLU A 25 -9.99 0.42 4.63
N LEU A 26 -8.83 -0.08 4.19
CA LEU A 26 -8.77 -1.31 3.37
C LEU A 26 -9.30 -2.54 4.14
N LEU A 27 -8.95 -2.66 5.42
CA LEU A 27 -9.43 -3.72 6.30
C LEU A 27 -10.92 -3.58 6.60
N GLY A 28 -11.39 -2.36 6.87
CA GLY A 28 -12.79 -2.04 7.13
C GLY A 28 -13.68 -2.35 5.92
N GLY A 29 -13.19 -2.06 4.71
CA GLY A 29 -13.83 -2.43 3.45
C GLY A 29 -13.79 -3.94 3.13
N ARG A 30 -13.05 -4.74 3.91
CA ARG A 30 -12.85 -6.19 3.70
C ARG A 30 -12.30 -6.55 2.32
N ILE A 31 -11.56 -5.63 1.70
CA ILE A 31 -10.90 -5.80 0.40
C ILE A 31 -9.43 -6.21 0.53
N VAL A 32 -8.90 -6.22 1.75
CA VAL A 32 -7.64 -6.88 2.13
C VAL A 32 -7.87 -7.72 3.39
N ALA A 33 -7.19 -8.86 3.50
CA ALA A 33 -7.27 -9.74 4.66
C ALA A 33 -6.25 -9.37 5.75
N CYS A 34 -5.10 -8.82 5.36
CA CYS A 34 -4.02 -8.45 6.27
C CYS A 34 -3.13 -7.38 5.66
N VAL A 35 -2.60 -6.51 6.51
CA VAL A 35 -1.62 -5.49 6.18
C VAL A 35 -0.44 -5.63 7.12
N THR A 36 0.77 -5.68 6.56
CA THR A 36 2.02 -5.54 7.35
C THR A 36 2.63 -4.19 7.04
N MET A 37 3.03 -3.46 8.08
CA MET A 37 3.67 -2.15 7.99
C MET A 37 5.10 -2.26 8.48
N VAL A 38 6.06 -1.75 7.71
CA VAL A 38 7.49 -1.80 8.05
C VAL A 38 8.10 -0.42 7.74
N PRO A 39 8.87 0.20 8.66
CA PRO A 39 9.62 1.40 8.35
C PRO A 39 10.71 1.10 7.32
N VAL A 40 10.83 1.95 6.31
CA VAL A 40 11.82 1.83 5.21
C VAL A 40 12.44 3.18 4.89
N HIS A 41 13.60 3.14 4.23
CA HIS A 41 14.22 4.32 3.63
C HIS A 41 14.24 4.13 2.12
N SER A 42 13.50 4.96 1.40
CA SER A 42 13.34 4.91 -0.05
C SER A 42 14.27 5.89 -0.73
N MET A 43 14.84 5.52 -1.88
CA MET A 43 15.63 6.40 -2.75
C MET A 43 15.04 6.37 -4.16
N TYR A 44 14.83 7.54 -4.75
CA TYR A 44 14.22 7.68 -6.08
C TYR A 44 14.76 8.91 -6.82
N ARG A 45 14.40 9.04 -8.10
CA ARG A 45 14.76 10.23 -8.89
C ARG A 45 13.54 11.13 -9.03
N TRP A 46 13.67 12.37 -8.58
CA TRP A 46 12.65 13.40 -8.71
C TRP A 46 13.28 14.70 -9.20
N SER A 47 12.62 15.38 -10.14
CA SER A 47 13.12 16.64 -10.74
C SER A 47 14.59 16.61 -11.19
N GLY A 48 15.06 15.45 -11.68
CA GLY A 48 16.43 15.25 -12.16
C GLY A 48 17.48 15.01 -11.06
N GLN A 49 17.10 15.01 -9.78
CA GLN A 49 17.98 14.73 -8.64
C GLN A 49 17.65 13.38 -8.00
N ILE A 50 18.63 12.79 -7.30
CA ILE A 50 18.36 11.64 -6.44
C ILE A 50 17.89 12.17 -5.09
N GLU A 51 16.68 11.76 -4.71
CA GLU A 51 16.05 12.10 -3.44
C GLU A 51 15.89 10.83 -2.59
N SER A 52 15.71 11.03 -1.29
CA SER A 52 15.39 9.95 -0.37
C SER A 52 14.40 10.39 0.69
N ALA A 53 13.61 9.43 1.18
CA ALA A 53 12.57 9.66 2.18
C ALA A 53 12.48 8.46 3.12
N ASP A 54 12.25 8.73 4.40
CA ASP A 54 11.77 7.71 5.33
C ASP A 54 10.28 7.51 5.07
N GLU A 55 9.86 6.26 4.92
CA GLU A 55 8.49 5.88 4.57
C GLU A 55 8.06 4.65 5.37
N VAL A 56 6.78 4.30 5.23
CA VAL A 56 6.22 3.06 5.76
C VAL A 56 5.78 2.17 4.60
N GLN A 57 6.46 1.04 4.42
CA GLN A 57 6.07 0.02 3.45
C GLN A 57 4.84 -0.74 3.95
N LEU A 58 3.79 -0.77 3.15
CA LEU A 58 2.61 -1.60 3.35
C LEU A 58 2.66 -2.84 2.44
N LEU A 59 2.44 -4.01 3.03
CA LEU A 59 2.30 -5.29 2.34
C LEU A 59 0.88 -5.79 2.52
N LEU A 60 0.05 -5.62 1.50
CA LEU A 60 -1.38 -5.90 1.50
C LEU A 60 -1.65 -7.30 0.94
N LYS A 61 -2.30 -8.17 1.71
CA LYS A 61 -2.65 -9.53 1.29
C LYS A 61 -4.14 -9.55 0.94
N THR A 62 -4.44 -9.89 -0.30
CA THR A 62 -5.82 -9.95 -0.82
C THR A 62 -6.00 -11.09 -1.81
N THR A 63 -7.16 -11.16 -2.48
CA THR A 63 -7.42 -12.05 -3.61
C THR A 63 -7.53 -11.28 -4.92
N GLY A 64 -7.40 -11.97 -6.06
CA GLY A 64 -7.49 -11.35 -7.39
C GLY A 64 -8.78 -10.54 -7.61
N SER A 65 -9.89 -11.00 -7.02
CA SER A 65 -11.21 -10.33 -7.07
C SER A 65 -11.26 -8.92 -6.46
N TYR A 66 -10.29 -8.54 -5.62
CA TYR A 66 -10.29 -7.26 -4.91
C TYR A 66 -9.17 -6.31 -5.37
N VAL A 67 -8.31 -6.72 -6.30
CA VAL A 67 -7.15 -5.91 -6.71
C VAL A 67 -7.58 -4.52 -7.20
N GLU A 68 -8.61 -4.44 -8.04
CA GLU A 68 -9.14 -3.17 -8.56
C GLU A 68 -9.68 -2.28 -7.43
N GLN A 69 -10.44 -2.86 -6.49
CA GLN A 69 -10.97 -2.10 -5.35
C GLN A 69 -9.86 -1.59 -4.42
N VAL A 70 -8.79 -2.38 -4.23
CA VAL A 70 -7.61 -1.96 -3.46
C VAL A 70 -6.88 -0.83 -4.17
N HIS A 71 -6.67 -0.94 -5.48
CA HIS A 71 -6.09 0.12 -6.30
C HIS A 71 -6.87 1.42 -6.17
N ASP A 72 -8.19 1.38 -6.37
CA ASP A 72 -9.02 2.58 -6.32
C ASP A 72 -9.07 3.20 -4.92
N ALA A 73 -9.02 2.38 -3.87
CA ALA A 73 -8.93 2.87 -2.51
C ALA A 73 -7.59 3.56 -2.24
N ILE A 74 -6.48 3.02 -2.75
CA ILE A 74 -5.16 3.64 -2.69
C ILE A 74 -5.21 4.99 -3.41
N CYS A 75 -5.56 5.04 -4.69
CA CYS A 75 -5.59 6.30 -5.46
C CYS A 75 -6.45 7.41 -4.83
N ARG A 76 -7.50 7.07 -4.08
CA ARG A 76 -8.35 8.06 -3.39
C ARG A 76 -7.79 8.56 -2.06
N LEU A 77 -6.99 7.75 -1.36
CA LEU A 77 -6.64 7.97 0.04
C LEU A 77 -5.15 8.23 0.26
N HIS A 78 -4.31 7.89 -0.73
CA HIS A 78 -2.87 7.96 -0.61
C HIS A 78 -2.38 9.39 -0.42
N SER A 79 -1.33 9.57 0.37
CA SER A 79 -0.75 10.89 0.64
C SER A 79 -0.02 11.50 -0.57
N TYR A 80 0.48 10.65 -1.45
CA TYR A 80 1.07 11.03 -2.74
C TYR A 80 0.08 10.84 -3.89
N ASP A 81 0.25 11.62 -4.95
CA ASP A 81 -0.38 11.33 -6.24
C ASP A 81 0.22 10.03 -6.81
N VAL A 82 -0.60 8.99 -6.93
CA VAL A 82 -0.22 7.64 -7.39
C VAL A 82 -0.68 7.39 -8.82
#